data_AF-A0A4Q5XX91-F1
#
_entry.id   AF-A0A4Q5XX91-F1
#
_cell.length_a   1.000
_cell.length_b   1.000
_cell.length_c   1.000
_cell.angle_alpha   90.00
_cell.angle_beta   90.00
_cell.angle_gamma   90.00
#
_symmetry.space_group_name_H-M   'P 1'
#
loop_
_entity.id
_entity.type
_entity.pdbx_description
1 polymer ?
#
loop_
_entity_poly.entity_id
_entity_poly.type
_entity_poly.pdbx_seq_one_letter_code
_entity_poly.pdbx_strand_id
1 'polypeptide(L)'
;MATVSKRPSGKWRAQVRREGHSLSKTFIMKGDADACTDFARDKQPGGSEAFVQPTRDARGDVARALLYMSHVYDLPLDGAIKNRDLLLAWHQTDPPDAKEIARERSIRKLQNTWNPLILPAP
;
A
#
# COMPACT_ATOMS: atom_id res chain seq x y z
N MET A 1 14.59 -34.56 13.43
CA MET A 1 15.26 -33.25 13.25
C MET A 1 14.47 -32.41 12.25
N ALA A 2 14.41 -31.09 12.44
CA ALA A 2 13.76 -30.15 11.53
C ALA A 2 14.79 -29.23 10.88
N THR A 3 14.71 -29.04 9.57
CA THR A 3 15.58 -28.16 8.79
C THR A 3 14.72 -27.15 8.03
N VAL A 4 15.12 -25.87 8.09
CA VAL A 4 14.42 -24.78 7.39
C VAL A 4 15.43 -24.09 6.46
N SER A 5 15.10 -23.94 5.18
CA SER A 5 15.98 -23.30 4.19
C SER A 5 15.21 -22.43 3.18
N LYS A 6 15.83 -21.32 2.75
CA LYS A 6 15.29 -20.43 1.72
C LYS A 6 15.61 -20.99 0.33
N ARG A 7 14.61 -21.05 -0.55
CA ARG A 7 14.78 -21.50 -1.94
C ARG A 7 15.09 -20.32 -2.87
N PRO A 8 15.68 -20.57 -4.06
CA PRO A 8 15.86 -19.53 -5.08
C PRO A 8 14.56 -18.83 -5.49
N SER A 9 13.42 -19.51 -5.36
CA SER A 9 12.09 -18.93 -5.61
C SER A 9 11.57 -18.01 -4.49
N GLY A 10 12.41 -17.62 -3.51
CA GLY A 10 12.02 -16.80 -2.35
C GLY A 10 11.23 -17.53 -1.24
N LYS A 11 10.59 -18.66 -1.57
CA LYS A 11 9.85 -19.49 -0.62
C LYS A 11 10.77 -20.27 0.32
N TRP A 12 10.35 -20.47 1.56
CA TRP A 12 11.01 -21.27 2.57
C TRP A 12 10.51 -22.70 2.56
N ARG A 13 11.40 -23.68 2.78
CA ARG A 13 11.06 -25.08 2.93
C ARG A 13 11.38 -25.54 4.35
N ALA A 14 10.39 -26.09 5.05
CA ALA A 14 10.61 -26.86 6.27
C ALA A 14 10.59 -28.35 5.93
N GLN A 15 11.59 -29.09 6.42
CA GLN A 15 11.67 -30.55 6.34
C GLN A 15 11.79 -31.13 7.75
N VAL A 16 10.94 -32.10 8.08
CA VAL A 16 10.94 -32.79 9.37
C VAL A 16 11.12 -34.29 9.12
N ARG A 17 12.12 -34.89 9.78
CA ARG A 17 12.35 -36.35 9.76
C ARG A 17 12.14 -36.97 11.14
N ARG A 18 11.31 -38.02 11.22
CA ARG A 18 11.08 -38.89 12.39
C ARG A 18 10.82 -40.33 11.92
N GLU A 19 11.50 -41.30 12.54
CA GLU A 19 11.21 -42.74 12.40
C GLU A 19 11.02 -43.21 10.95
N GLY A 20 11.99 -42.89 10.08
CA GLY A 20 11.94 -43.26 8.66
C GLY A 20 11.01 -42.40 7.79
N HIS A 21 10.13 -41.60 8.38
CA HIS A 21 9.20 -40.73 7.67
C HIS A 21 9.74 -39.29 7.56
N SER A 22 9.63 -38.72 6.36
CA SER A 22 10.02 -37.34 6.07
C SER A 22 8.83 -36.54 5.56
N LEU A 23 8.49 -35.46 6.25
CA LEU A 23 7.50 -34.49 5.80
C LEU A 23 8.21 -33.22 5.34
N SER A 24 7.72 -32.62 4.25
CA SER A 24 8.22 -31.33 3.79
C SER A 24 7.07 -30.41 3.39
N LYS A 25 7.17 -29.13 3.77
CA LYS A 25 6.20 -28.11 3.37
C LYS A 25 6.94 -26.84 2.95
N THR A 26 6.44 -26.20 1.91
CA THR A 26 6.95 -24.92 1.43
C THR A 26 5.98 -23.80 1.83
N PHE A 27 6.50 -22.67 2.30
CA PHE A 27 5.74 -21.50 2.75
C PHE A 27 6.50 -20.20 2.43
N ILE A 28 5.85 -19.05 2.59
CA ILE A 28 6.49 -17.73 2.52
C ILE A 28 6.61 -17.21 3.95
N MET A 29 7.77 -16.67 4.33
CA MET A 29 7.91 -16.02 5.63
C MET A 29 7.21 -14.68 5.62
N LYS A 30 6.66 -14.27 6.78
CA LYS A 30 5.87 -13.04 6.89
C LYS A 30 6.61 -11.78 6.39
N GLY A 31 7.93 -11.72 6.55
CA GLY A 31 8.77 -10.62 6.06
C GLY A 31 9.16 -10.71 4.58
N ASP A 32 8.97 -11.86 3.93
CA ASP A 32 9.21 -12.08 2.49
C ASP A 32 7.89 -12.10 1.69
N ALA A 33 6.76 -11.79 2.34
CA ALA A 33 5.49 -11.64 1.68
C ALA A 33 5.37 -10.18 1.21
N ASP A 34 5.46 -9.96 -0.10
CA ASP A 34 5.23 -8.66 -0.78
C ASP A 34 3.76 -8.20 -0.70
N ALA A 35 3.13 -8.35 0.46
CA ALA A 35 1.76 -7.92 0.68
C ALA A 35 1.77 -6.45 1.11
N CYS A 36 1.56 -5.57 0.13
CA CYS A 36 1.27 -4.14 0.29
C CYS A 36 2.47 -3.30 0.80
N THR A 37 3.38 -2.95 -0.12
CA THR A 37 4.53 -2.06 0.16
C THR A 37 4.11 -0.64 0.52
N ASP A 38 2.93 -0.22 0.07
CA ASP A 38 2.47 1.16 0.17
C ASP A 38 1.79 1.44 1.52
N PHE A 39 1.57 0.41 2.34
CA PHE A 39 0.90 0.53 3.62
C PHE A 39 1.63 -0.25 4.72
N ALA A 40 1.96 0.45 5.80
CA ALA A 40 2.51 -0.16 7.00
C ALA A 40 1.39 -0.46 8.01
N ARG A 41 1.47 -1.64 8.63
CA ARG A 41 0.70 -1.94 9.84
C ARG A 41 1.44 -1.36 11.03
N ASP A 42 0.78 -0.45 11.75
CA ASP A 42 1.31 0.13 12.97
C ASP A 42 0.39 -0.19 14.15
N LYS A 43 0.95 -0.17 15.36
CA LYS A 43 0.20 -0.36 16.60
C LYS A 43 0.20 0.94 17.37
N GLN A 44 -0.96 1.37 17.84
CA GLN A 44 -1.02 2.51 18.74
C GLN A 44 -0.21 2.19 20.01
N PRO A 45 0.67 3.10 20.50
CA PRO A 45 1.33 2.89 21.78
C PRO A 45 0.29 2.68 22.88
N GLY A 46 0.28 1.50 23.51
CA GLY A 46 -0.67 1.14 24.56
C GLY A 46 -2.07 0.70 24.10
N GLY A 47 -2.33 0.61 22.80
CA GLY A 47 -3.61 0.13 22.24
C GLY A 47 -3.55 -1.31 21.71
N SER A 48 -4.70 -2.00 21.73
CA SER A 48 -4.87 -3.32 21.10
C SER A 48 -5.26 -3.24 19.62
N GLU A 49 -5.71 -2.07 19.15
CA GLU A 49 -6.10 -1.85 17.76
C GLU A 49 -4.88 -1.65 16.86
N ALA A 50 -4.82 -2.44 15.78
CA ALA A 50 -3.87 -2.24 14.70
C ALA A 50 -4.49 -1.32 13.66
N PHE A 51 -3.80 -0.23 13.31
CA PHE A 51 -4.19 0.62 12.21
C PHE A 51 -3.20 0.48 11.06
N VAL A 52 -3.68 0.75 9.85
CA VAL A 52 -2.90 0.70 8.63
C VAL A 52 -2.71 2.14 8.16
N GLN A 53 -1.47 2.56 7.95
CA GLN A 53 -1.18 3.88 7.37
C GLN A 53 -0.36 3.75 6.09
N PRO A 54 -0.55 4.65 5.12
CA PRO A 54 0.32 4.73 3.97
C PRO A 54 1.78 5.00 4.40
N THR A 55 2.72 4.41 3.68
CA THR A 55 4.15 4.76 3.76
C THR A 55 4.35 6.20 3.32
N ARG A 56 5.50 6.79 3.66
CA ARG A 56 5.78 8.21 3.35
C ARG A 56 5.62 8.52 1.87
N ASP A 57 6.11 7.63 1.01
CA ASP A 57 6.11 7.77 -0.45
C ASP A 57 4.75 7.48 -1.10
N ALA A 58 3.76 7.02 -0.33
CA ALA A 58 2.41 6.73 -0.81
C ALA A 58 1.36 7.72 -0.27
N ARG A 59 1.73 8.60 0.66
CA ARG A 59 0.79 9.51 1.33
C ARG A 59 0.21 10.54 0.39
N GLY A 60 1.03 11.11 -0.48
CA GLY A 60 0.62 12.11 -1.47
C GLY A 60 -0.35 11.52 -2.48
N ASP A 61 -0.02 10.34 -3.00
CA ASP A 61 -0.87 9.61 -3.97
C ASP A 61 -2.26 9.32 -3.37
N VAL A 62 -2.30 8.77 -2.16
CA VAL A 62 -3.56 8.49 -1.44
C VAL A 62 -4.33 9.80 -1.19
N ALA A 63 -3.64 10.86 -0.78
CA ALA A 63 -4.27 12.14 -0.51
C ALA A 63 -4.92 12.74 -1.75
N ARG A 64 -4.21 12.80 -2.89
CA ARG A 64 -4.75 13.34 -4.14
C ARG A 64 -5.92 12.51 -4.65
N ALA A 65 -5.88 11.18 -4.51
CA ALA A 65 -6.99 10.31 -4.89
C ALA A 65 -8.24 10.58 -4.04
N LEU A 66 -8.11 10.63 -2.71
CA LEU A 66 -9.25 10.88 -1.81
C LEU A 66 -9.84 12.29 -1.97
N LEU A 67 -8.98 13.31 -2.09
CA LEU A 67 -9.42 14.69 -2.33
C LEU A 67 -10.17 14.81 -3.65
N TYR A 68 -9.68 14.18 -4.73
CA TYR A 68 -10.36 14.14 -6.01
C TYR A 68 -11.72 13.46 -5.92
N MET A 69 -11.78 12.27 -5.30
CA MET A 69 -13.03 11.53 -5.19
C MET A 69 -14.08 12.29 -4.37
N SER A 70 -13.65 12.95 -3.29
CA SER A 70 -14.52 13.79 -2.47
C SER A 70 -15.02 15.01 -3.25
N HIS A 71 -14.16 15.68 -4.03
CA HIS A 71 -14.53 16.88 -4.77
C HIS A 71 -15.39 16.61 -6.00
N VAL A 72 -15.08 15.56 -6.77
CA VAL A 72 -15.77 15.28 -8.05
C VAL A 72 -17.07 14.52 -7.86
N TYR A 73 -17.17 13.72 -6.81
CA TYR A 73 -18.32 12.83 -6.57
C TYR A 73 -19.03 13.11 -5.25
N ASP A 74 -18.73 14.23 -4.58
CA ASP A 74 -19.31 14.62 -3.29
C ASP A 74 -19.26 13.50 -2.22
N LEU A 75 -18.20 12.69 -2.26
CA LEU A 75 -18.04 11.59 -1.32
C LEU A 75 -17.55 12.11 0.05
N PRO A 76 -18.21 11.71 1.16
CA PRO A 76 -17.81 12.12 2.50
C PRO A 76 -16.48 11.49 2.90
N LEU A 77 -15.61 12.29 3.52
CA LEU A 77 -14.29 11.83 3.98
C LEU A 77 -14.32 11.14 5.35
N ASP A 78 -15.37 11.32 6.15
CA ASP A 78 -15.40 10.93 7.57
C ASP A 78 -15.17 9.43 7.81
N GLY A 79 -15.53 8.58 6.84
CA GLY A 79 -15.30 7.13 6.88
C GLY A 79 -13.88 6.71 6.49
N ALA A 80 -13.14 7.57 5.78
CA ALA A 80 -11.79 7.29 5.29
C ALA A 80 -10.70 8.02 6.11
N ILE A 81 -10.95 9.27 6.48
CA ILE A 81 -10.03 10.08 7.27
C ILE A 81 -10.79 11.05 8.18
N LYS A 82 -10.30 11.23 9.40
CA LYS A 82 -10.93 12.11 10.40
C LYS A 82 -10.60 13.60 10.20
N ASN A 83 -9.57 13.90 9.41
CA ASN A 83 -9.08 15.26 9.24
C ASN A 83 -8.67 15.50 7.78
N ARG A 84 -9.38 16.41 7.10
CA ARG A 84 -9.07 16.82 5.72
C ARG A 84 -7.73 17.54 5.62
N ASP A 85 -7.33 18.30 6.65
CA ASP A 85 -6.05 19.02 6.66
C ASP A 85 -4.85 18.07 6.63
N LEU A 86 -5.02 16.84 7.13
CA LEU A 86 -4.02 15.80 7.03
C LEU A 86 -3.77 15.39 5.56
N LEU A 87 -4.81 15.29 4.75
CA LEU A 87 -4.67 15.00 3.31
C LEU A 87 -3.97 16.15 2.59
N LEU A 88 -4.32 17.40 2.93
CA LEU A 88 -3.65 18.57 2.34
C LEU A 88 -2.16 18.60 2.69
N ALA A 89 -1.82 18.32 3.95
CA ALA A 89 -0.42 18.23 4.37
C ALA A 89 0.34 17.11 3.66
N TRP A 90 -0.28 15.94 3.48
CA TRP A 90 0.31 14.82 2.74
C TRP A 90 0.54 15.16 1.27
N HIS A 91 -0.46 15.75 0.61
CA HIS A 91 -0.33 16.21 -0.77
C HIS A 91 0.82 17.22 -0.95
N GLN A 92 1.01 18.13 0.00
CA GLN A 92 2.09 19.12 -0.05
C GLN A 92 3.48 18.53 0.23
N THR A 93 3.55 17.55 1.12
CA THR A 93 4.83 16.94 1.55
C THR A 93 5.34 15.91 0.54
N ASP A 94 4.44 15.27 -0.19
CA ASP A 94 4.72 14.24 -1.18
C ASP A 94 4.10 14.64 -2.54
N PRO A 95 4.79 15.47 -3.35
CA PRO A 95 4.28 15.97 -4.62
C PRO A 95 4.18 14.87 -5.68
N PRO A 96 3.39 15.05 -6.76
CA PRO A 96 3.24 14.05 -7.80
C PRO A 96 4.57 13.63 -8.43
N ASP A 97 4.79 12.32 -8.49
CA ASP A 97 5.98 11.75 -9.10
C ASP A 97 5.78 11.45 -10.61
N ALA A 98 6.85 11.03 -11.28
CA ALA A 98 6.80 10.72 -12.71
C ALA A 98 5.84 9.55 -13.03
N LYS A 99 5.70 8.59 -12.12
CA LYS A 99 4.85 7.41 -12.29
C LYS A 99 3.37 7.79 -12.17
N GLU A 100 3.03 8.60 -11.18
CA GLU A 100 1.69 9.13 -10.97
C GLU A 100 1.27 10.03 -12.13
N ILE A 101 2.15 10.91 -12.59
CA ILE A 101 1.92 11.75 -13.78
C ILE A 101 1.69 10.90 -15.04
N ALA A 102 2.51 9.86 -15.26
CA ALA A 102 2.35 8.98 -16.42
C ALA A 102 1.03 8.19 -16.38
N ARG A 103 0.65 7.72 -15.19
CA ARG A 103 -0.64 7.08 -14.94
C ARG A 103 -1.79 8.04 -15.23
N GLU A 104 -1.71 9.28 -14.76
CA GLU A 104 -2.75 10.28 -14.94
C GLU A 104 -2.96 10.66 -16.41
N ARG A 105 -1.86 10.80 -17.18
CA ARG A 105 -1.94 10.98 -18.65
C ARG A 105 -2.67 9.83 -19.33
N SER A 106 -2.52 8.62 -18.80
CA SER A 106 -3.17 7.42 -19.37
C SER A 106 -4.66 7.39 -19.03
N ILE A 107 -5.02 7.70 -17.78
CA ILE A 107 -6.42 7.84 -17.33
C ILE A 107 -7.13 8.90 -18.17
N ARG A 108 -6.51 10.07 -18.33
CA ARG A 108 -7.09 11.16 -19.12
C ARG A 108 -7.40 10.77 -20.56
N LYS A 109 -6.51 10.01 -21.22
CA LYS A 109 -6.76 9.51 -22.58
C LYS A 109 -7.95 8.55 -22.66
N LEU A 110 -8.19 7.77 -21.61
CA LEU A 110 -9.21 6.73 -21.59
C LEU A 110 -10.58 7.23 -21.13
N GLN A 111 -10.61 8.10 -20.11
CA GLN A 111 -11.83 8.54 -19.44
C GLN A 111 -12.24 9.96 -19.83
N ASN A 112 -11.34 10.72 -20.47
CA ASN A 112 -11.50 12.15 -20.73
C ASN A 112 -11.73 13.00 -19.46
N THR A 113 -11.30 12.47 -18.31
CA THR A 113 -11.30 13.13 -16.99
C THR A 113 -9.90 13.05 -16.40
N TRP A 114 -9.55 13.96 -15.50
CA TRP A 114 -8.25 13.93 -14.82
C TRP A 114 -8.34 14.54 -13.42
N ASN A 115 -7.38 14.18 -12.58
CA ASN A 115 -7.18 14.78 -11.28
C ASN A 115 -6.35 16.07 -11.40
N PRO A 116 -6.94 17.25 -11.11
CA PRO A 116 -6.24 18.53 -11.23
C PRO A 116 -5.11 18.70 -10.20
N LEU A 117 -5.06 17.86 -9.15
CA LEU A 117 -3.98 17.86 -8.16
C LEU A 117 -2.71 17.15 -8.65
N ILE A 118 -2.78 16.46 -9.80
CA ILE A 118 -1.64 15.74 -10.41
C ILE A 118 -1.18 16.46 -11.68
N LEU A 119 -2.12 16.86 -12.55
CA LEU A 119 -1.83 17.58 -13.80
C LEU A 119 -2.72 18.82 -13.93
N PRO A 120 -2.17 19.94 -14.43
CA PRO A 120 -2.98 21.11 -14.71
C PRO A 120 -4.02 20.81 -15.79
N ALA A 121 -5.03 21.67 -15.88
CA ALA A 121 -5.94 21.68 -17.01
C ALA A 121 -5.13 21.82 -18.33
N PRO A 122 -5.57 21.17 -19.41
CA PRO A 122 -4.95 21.34 -20.73
C PRO A 122 -4.91 22.76 -21.24
#